data_AF-A0A6G3MF62-F1
#
_entry.id   AF-A0A6G3MF62-F1
#
_cell.length_a   1.000
_cell.length_b   1.000
_cell.length_c   1.000
_cell.angle_alpha   90.00
_cell.angle_beta   90.00
_cell.angle_gamma   90.00
#
_symmetry.space_group_name_H-M   'P 1'
#
loop_
_entity.id
_entity.type
_entity.pdbx_description
1 polymer ?
#
loop_
_entity_poly.entity_id
_entity_poly.type
_entity_poly.pdbx_seq_one_letter_code
_entity_poly.pdbx_strand_id
1 'polypeptide(L)'
;MNIVTVPKVNDDELNEFRKNSKKVKEGRAEMLFPYESTVFYNPVQEFNRDISLCAIKSFIGYKNNLRIKEKTSKKSKQKRESLMIEKNGPPSFISDFDSKLNIHKKPPEKIIIVEALAATGIRSIRYSLEIDSVYKIIVNDMQPHAVKTILLNSI
;
A
#
# COMPACT_ATOMS: atom_id res chain seq x y z
N MET A 1 -1.57 -5.40 -9.56
CA MET A 1 -1.76 -4.27 -8.62
C MET A 1 -2.27 -3.10 -9.45
N ASN A 2 -3.38 -2.43 -9.09
CA ASN A 2 -3.85 -1.26 -9.87
C ASN A 2 -3.09 -0.02 -9.42
N ILE A 3 -1.89 0.19 -9.95
CA ILE A 3 -1.09 1.38 -9.68
C ILE A 3 -1.59 2.51 -10.57
N VAL A 4 -2.01 3.61 -9.93
CA VAL A 4 -2.46 4.83 -10.60
C VAL A 4 -1.33 5.83 -10.49
N THR A 5 -0.79 6.28 -11.61
CA THR A 5 0.30 7.26 -11.63
C THR A 5 -0.10 8.50 -12.39
N VAL A 6 0.49 9.61 -11.97
CA VAL A 6 0.44 10.89 -12.66
C VAL A 6 1.86 11.45 -12.56
N PRO A 7 2.56 11.72 -13.67
CA PRO A 7 2.12 11.66 -15.07
C PRO A 7 2.12 10.25 -15.69
N LYS A 8 1.41 10.09 -16.82
CA LYS A 8 1.49 8.90 -17.68
C LYS A 8 2.81 8.96 -18.46
N VAL A 9 3.61 7.90 -18.38
CA VAL A 9 4.84 7.73 -19.15
C VAL A 9 4.49 6.95 -20.43
N ASN A 10 5.09 7.31 -21.56
CA ASN A 10 4.81 6.62 -22.83
C ASN A 10 5.46 5.22 -22.84
N ASP A 11 4.92 4.30 -23.66
CA ASP A 11 5.37 2.91 -23.68
C ASP A 11 6.79 2.74 -24.25
N ASP A 12 7.20 3.59 -25.19
CA ASP A 12 8.53 3.55 -25.80
C ASP A 12 9.63 3.88 -24.79
N GLU A 13 9.42 4.92 -23.99
CA GLU A 13 10.29 5.37 -22.91
C GLU A 13 10.38 4.31 -21.80
N LEU A 14 9.26 3.67 -21.45
CA LEU A 14 9.24 2.53 -20.53
C LEU A 14 10.04 1.33 -21.06
N ASN A 15 9.93 1.05 -22.36
CA ASN A 15 10.64 -0.06 -23.01
C ASN A 15 12.15 0.19 -23.11
N GLU A 16 12.57 1.44 -23.33
CA GLU A 16 13.98 1.82 -23.26
C GLU A 16 14.52 1.70 -21.83
N PHE A 17 13.77 2.17 -20.84
CA PHE A 17 14.13 2.04 -19.42
C PHE A 17 14.28 0.57 -19.00
N ARG A 18 13.42 -0.33 -19.50
CA ARG A 18 13.53 -1.79 -19.30
C ARG A 18 14.84 -2.35 -19.83
N LYS A 19 15.26 -1.96 -21.04
CA LYS A 19 16.51 -2.46 -21.65
C LYS A 19 17.73 -2.00 -20.85
N ASN A 20 17.68 -0.79 -20.30
CA ASN A 20 18.76 -0.18 -19.55
C ASN A 20 18.62 -0.34 -18.04
N SER A 21 18.19 -1.50 -17.57
CA SER A 21 18.06 -1.78 -16.14
C SER A 21 18.54 -3.18 -15.76
N LYS A 22 19.00 -3.31 -14.51
CA LYS A 22 19.38 -4.58 -13.89
C LYS A 22 18.30 -5.07 -12.95
N LYS A 23 18.14 -6.38 -12.84
CA LYS A 23 17.26 -6.99 -11.84
C LYS A 23 17.91 -6.94 -10.46
N VAL A 24 17.13 -6.53 -9.47
CA VAL A 24 17.48 -6.53 -8.05
C VAL A 24 16.39 -7.29 -7.31
N LYS A 25 16.80 -8.17 -6.39
CA LYS A 25 15.90 -8.97 -5.57
C LYS A 25 16.09 -8.61 -4.10
N GLU A 26 14.98 -8.44 -3.39
CA GLU A 26 14.96 -8.22 -1.95
C GLU A 26 13.72 -8.87 -1.34
N GLY A 27 13.91 -9.79 -0.40
CA GLY A 27 12.81 -10.61 0.10
C GLY A 27 12.04 -11.31 -1.04
N ARG A 28 10.73 -11.06 -1.12
CA ARG A 28 9.89 -11.56 -2.23
C ARG A 28 9.81 -10.62 -3.43
N ALA A 29 10.31 -9.40 -3.29
CA ALA A 29 10.26 -8.41 -4.36
C ALA A 29 11.40 -8.63 -5.36
N GLU A 30 11.07 -8.46 -6.63
CA GLU A 30 12.01 -8.29 -7.73
C GLU A 30 11.70 -6.94 -8.37
N MET A 31 12.72 -6.14 -8.64
CA MET A 31 12.59 -4.86 -9.32
C MET A 31 13.68 -4.71 -10.39
N LEU A 32 13.34 -3.98 -11.45
CA LEU A 32 14.28 -3.41 -12.39
C LEU A 32 14.83 -2.09 -11.83
N PHE A 33 16.15 -2.02 -11.72
CA PHE A 33 16.90 -0.86 -11.26
C PHE A 33 17.68 -0.25 -12.45
N PRO A 34 17.43 1.00 -12.84
CA PRO A 34 18.08 1.62 -14.01
C PRO A 34 19.60 1.75 -13.80
N TYR A 35 20.37 1.50 -14.88
CA TYR A 35 21.84 1.63 -14.85
C TYR A 35 22.29 3.08 -14.69
N GLU A 36 21.58 4.01 -15.33
CA GLU A 36 21.72 5.43 -15.05
C GLU A 36 21.09 5.71 -13.69
N SER A 37 21.90 5.57 -12.64
CA SER A 37 21.53 5.57 -11.22
C SER A 37 21.05 6.95 -10.74
N THR A 38 19.99 7.47 -11.33
CA THR A 38 19.29 8.71 -10.95
C THR A 38 18.32 8.49 -9.80
N VAL A 39 18.12 7.24 -9.38
CA VAL A 39 17.16 6.85 -8.35
C VAL A 39 17.84 6.05 -7.24
N PHE A 40 17.53 6.38 -6.00
CA PHE A 40 18.21 5.86 -4.83
C PHE A 40 17.77 4.44 -4.45
N TYR A 41 18.74 3.53 -4.29
CA TYR A 41 18.54 2.23 -3.66
C TYR A 41 19.73 1.87 -2.78
N ASN A 42 19.46 1.47 -1.53
CA ASN A 42 20.48 1.03 -0.59
C ASN A 42 20.21 -0.40 -0.10
N PRO A 43 21.05 -1.40 -0.47
CA PRO A 43 20.94 -2.77 0.01
C PRO A 43 21.01 -2.88 1.54
N VAL A 44 21.82 -2.05 2.21
CA VAL A 44 21.97 -2.07 3.68
C VAL A 44 20.65 -1.78 4.41
N GLN A 45 19.71 -1.10 3.74
CA GLN A 45 18.40 -0.79 4.30
C GLN A 45 17.37 -1.94 4.20
N GLU A 46 17.75 -3.13 3.72
CA GLU A 46 16.86 -4.30 3.69
C GLU A 46 16.34 -4.62 5.10
N PHE A 47 17.22 -4.57 6.10
CA PHE A 47 16.85 -4.76 7.50
C PHE A 47 15.82 -3.75 8.01
N ASN A 48 15.93 -2.48 7.60
CA ASN A 48 14.94 -1.45 7.96
C ASN A 48 13.57 -1.76 7.32
N ARG A 49 13.56 -2.27 6.09
CA ARG A 49 12.35 -2.67 5.37
C ARG A 49 11.70 -3.91 6.01
N ASP A 50 12.51 -4.88 6.47
CA ASP A 50 12.05 -6.05 7.23
C ASP A 50 11.38 -5.66 8.55
N ILE A 51 12.00 -4.74 9.30
CA ILE A 51 11.40 -4.23 10.55
C ILE A 51 10.05 -3.59 10.26
N SER A 52 9.97 -2.78 9.19
CA SER A 52 8.73 -2.11 8.82
C SER A 52 7.63 -3.10 8.46
N LEU A 53 7.94 -4.16 7.70
CA LEU A 53 7.03 -5.27 7.43
C LEU A 53 6.52 -5.94 8.71
N CYS A 54 7.43 -6.25 9.63
CA CYS A 54 7.09 -6.88 10.91
C CYS A 54 6.16 -5.98 11.75
N ALA A 55 6.47 -4.69 11.84
CA ALA A 55 5.68 -3.71 12.57
C ALA A 55 4.26 -3.59 11.99
N ILE A 56 4.13 -3.49 10.66
CA ILE A 56 2.82 -3.39 10.00
C ILE A 56 1.99 -4.65 10.23
N LYS A 57 2.59 -5.84 10.05
CA LYS A 57 1.90 -7.13 10.31
C LYS A 57 1.43 -7.24 11.76
N SER A 58 2.28 -6.90 12.71
CA SER A 58 1.96 -6.92 14.13
C SER A 58 0.81 -5.96 14.47
N PHE A 59 0.84 -4.76 13.90
CA PHE A 59 -0.22 -3.77 14.07
C PHE A 59 -1.57 -4.24 13.49
N ILE A 60 -1.55 -4.86 12.29
CA ILE A 60 -2.76 -5.46 11.69
C ILE A 60 -3.34 -6.54 12.61
N GLY A 61 -2.49 -7.46 13.09
CA GLY A 61 -2.90 -8.52 14.01
C GLY A 61 -3.51 -7.96 15.30
N TYR A 62 -2.86 -6.95 15.90
CA TYR A 62 -3.37 -6.24 17.06
C TYR A 62 -4.75 -5.61 16.82
N LYS A 63 -4.92 -4.87 15.70
CA LYS A 63 -6.19 -4.22 15.34
C LYS A 63 -7.31 -5.23 15.08
N ASN A 64 -6.99 -6.35 14.44
CA ASN A 64 -7.96 -7.43 14.20
C ASN A 64 -8.43 -8.05 15.53
N ASN A 65 -7.51 -8.27 16.48
CA ASN A 65 -7.84 -8.79 17.80
C ASN A 65 -8.75 -7.84 18.59
N LEU A 66 -8.49 -6.52 18.55
CA LEU A 66 -9.38 -5.52 19.16
C LEU A 66 -10.79 -5.59 18.55
N ARG A 67 -10.89 -5.66 17.22
CA ARG A 67 -12.17 -5.74 16.53
C ARG A 67 -12.95 -7.02 16.85
N ILE A 68 -12.25 -8.15 17.02
CA ILE A 68 -12.86 -9.42 17.43
C ILE A 68 -13.42 -9.28 18.86
N LYS A 69 -12.65 -8.71 19.80
CA LYS A 69 -13.09 -8.46 21.18
C LYS A 69 -14.29 -7.51 21.27
N GLU A 70 -14.34 -6.49 20.44
CA GLU A 70 -15.50 -5.59 20.35
C GLU A 70 -16.74 -6.31 19.81
N LYS A 71 -16.60 -7.18 18.81
CA LYS A 71 -17.73 -7.95 18.26
C LYS A 71 -18.27 -8.96 19.27
N THR A 72 -17.41 -9.63 20.03
CA THR A 72 -17.85 -10.58 21.07
C THR A 72 -18.54 -9.88 22.23
N SER A 73 -18.04 -8.72 22.68
CA SER A 73 -18.66 -7.91 23.73
C SER A 73 -19.96 -7.20 23.29
N LYS A 74 -20.09 -6.85 22.00
CA LYS A 74 -21.35 -6.31 21.44
C LYS A 74 -22.41 -7.39 21.25
N LYS A 75 -22.05 -8.64 20.91
CA LYS A 75 -23.02 -9.75 20.85
C LYS A 75 -23.64 -10.07 22.22
N SER A 76 -22.90 -9.92 23.32
CA SER A 76 -23.44 -10.08 24.67
C SER A 76 -24.31 -8.91 25.14
N LYS A 77 -24.08 -7.68 24.63
CA LYS A 77 -24.95 -6.50 24.87
C LYS A 77 -26.18 -6.44 23.96
N GLN A 78 -26.09 -6.79 22.68
CA GLN A 78 -27.21 -6.77 21.73
C GLN A 78 -28.33 -7.77 22.09
N LYS A 79 -28.04 -8.85 22.81
CA LYS A 79 -29.08 -9.72 23.39
C LYS A 79 -29.92 -9.00 24.47
N ARG A 80 -29.42 -7.92 25.07
CA ARG A 80 -30.12 -7.08 26.07
C ARG A 80 -30.77 -5.81 25.50
N GLU A 81 -30.28 -5.27 24.39
CA GLU A 81 -30.71 -3.96 23.84
C GLU A 81 -31.66 -4.03 22.63
N SER A 82 -32.10 -5.21 22.19
CA SER A 82 -33.07 -5.38 21.09
C SER A 82 -34.48 -4.82 21.35
N LEU A 83 -34.68 -4.04 22.43
CA LEU A 83 -35.95 -3.42 22.82
C LEU A 83 -36.03 -1.89 22.62
N MET A 84 -34.96 -1.17 22.23
CA MET A 84 -35.02 0.29 22.07
C MET A 84 -34.24 0.84 20.86
N ILE A 85 -35.02 1.18 19.82
CA ILE A 85 -34.96 2.31 18.87
C ILE A 85 -33.67 2.66 18.07
N GLU A 86 -33.92 2.65 16.75
CA GLU A 86 -33.49 3.45 15.58
C GLU A 86 -32.03 3.84 15.29
N LYS A 87 -31.68 3.53 14.03
CA LYS A 87 -30.49 3.91 13.30
C LYS A 87 -30.65 5.32 12.71
N ASN A 88 -29.81 6.25 13.11
CA ASN A 88 -29.36 7.34 12.23
C ASN A 88 -27.89 7.63 12.54
N GLY A 89 -26.99 6.94 11.83
CA GLY A 89 -25.56 7.25 11.87
C GLY A 89 -25.26 8.49 11.02
N PRO A 90 -24.25 9.29 11.39
CA PRO A 90 -23.89 10.48 10.61
C PRO A 90 -23.48 10.08 9.18
N PRO A 91 -23.79 10.90 8.16
CA PRO A 91 -23.33 10.66 6.81
C PRO A 91 -21.81 10.65 6.80
N SER A 92 -21.19 9.60 6.24
CA SER A 92 -19.75 9.58 6.03
C SER A 92 -19.40 10.64 4.99
N PHE A 93 -18.70 11.69 5.39
CA PHE A 93 -18.12 12.63 4.43
C PHE A 93 -17.02 11.91 3.66
N ILE A 94 -17.28 11.68 2.38
CA ILE A 94 -16.36 11.06 1.43
C ILE A 94 -15.58 12.19 0.78
N SER A 95 -14.26 12.21 0.92
CA SER A 95 -13.45 13.20 0.21
C SER A 95 -13.38 12.89 -1.29
N ASP A 96 -13.23 13.90 -2.13
CA ASP A 96 -12.98 13.74 -3.57
C ASP A 96 -11.72 12.92 -3.87
N PHE A 97 -10.78 12.88 -2.93
CA PHE A 97 -9.58 12.07 -3.01
C PHE A 97 -9.91 10.57 -2.83
N ASP A 98 -10.74 10.25 -1.82
CA ASP A 98 -11.16 8.88 -1.54
C ASP A 98 -11.99 8.28 -2.69
N SER A 99 -12.82 9.11 -3.33
CA SER A 99 -13.64 8.70 -4.47
C SER A 99 -12.77 8.38 -5.69
N LYS A 100 -11.83 9.26 -6.05
CA LYS A 100 -10.86 9.04 -7.14
C LYS A 100 -10.01 7.79 -6.91
N LEU A 101 -9.67 7.50 -5.65
CA LEU A 101 -8.91 6.31 -5.28
C LEU A 101 -9.77 5.07 -4.98
N ASN A 102 -11.09 5.10 -5.23
CA ASN A 102 -11.99 3.97 -4.98
C ASN A 102 -11.91 3.41 -3.54
N ILE A 103 -11.65 4.27 -2.54
CA ILE A 103 -11.46 3.85 -1.14
C ILE A 103 -12.77 3.36 -0.51
N HIS A 104 -13.93 3.81 -0.99
CA HIS A 104 -15.25 3.36 -0.51
C HIS A 104 -15.55 1.88 -0.74
N LYS A 105 -14.79 1.22 -1.62
CA LYS A 105 -14.91 -0.22 -1.88
C LYS A 105 -13.89 -1.04 -1.08
N LYS A 106 -13.13 -0.43 -0.16
CA LYS A 106 -12.11 -1.11 0.64
C LYS A 106 -12.77 -2.08 1.64
N PRO A 107 -12.39 -3.37 1.66
CA PRO A 107 -12.88 -4.29 2.67
C PRO A 107 -12.49 -3.86 4.10
N PRO A 108 -13.32 -4.14 5.11
CA PRO A 108 -13.09 -3.67 6.49
C PRO A 108 -11.78 -4.16 7.15
N GLU A 109 -11.20 -5.24 6.64
CA GLU A 109 -9.96 -5.87 7.17
C GLU A 109 -8.72 -5.58 6.33
N LYS A 110 -8.91 -4.91 5.19
CA LYS A 110 -7.80 -4.51 4.35
C LYS A 110 -7.31 -3.11 4.71
N ILE A 111 -6.04 -2.84 4.49
CA ILE A 111 -5.38 -1.56 4.77
C ILE A 111 -4.97 -0.84 3.49
N ILE A 112 -4.80 0.48 3.58
CA ILE A 112 -4.15 1.28 2.55
C ILE A 112 -2.83 1.73 3.12
N ILE A 113 -1.76 1.60 2.34
CA ILE A 113 -0.43 2.08 2.70
C ILE A 113 -0.08 3.27 1.81
N VAL A 114 0.55 4.28 2.39
CA VAL A 114 1.14 5.39 1.65
C VAL A 114 2.64 5.32 1.84
N GLU A 115 3.39 5.29 0.74
CA GLU A 115 4.82 5.53 0.73
C GLU A 115 5.08 6.90 0.07
N ALA A 116 5.40 7.89 0.90
CA ALA A 116 5.50 9.28 0.45
C ALA A 116 6.81 9.59 -0.31
N LEU A 117 7.89 8.88 -0.01
CA LEU A 117 9.24 9.06 -0.57
C LEU A 117 9.79 7.68 -0.98
N ALA A 118 9.33 7.20 -2.12
CA ALA A 118 9.49 5.81 -2.52
C ALA A 118 10.82 5.50 -3.19
N ALA A 119 11.48 6.49 -3.81
CA ALA A 119 12.63 6.30 -4.70
C ALA A 119 12.34 5.20 -5.75
N THR A 120 12.91 4.00 -5.58
CA THR A 120 12.62 2.87 -6.48
C THR A 120 11.26 2.21 -6.26
N GLY A 121 10.62 2.46 -5.11
CA GLY A 121 9.37 1.81 -4.71
C GLY A 121 9.54 0.41 -4.14
N ILE A 122 10.77 -0.06 -3.88
CA ILE A 122 11.03 -1.44 -3.44
C ILE A 122 10.25 -1.81 -2.16
N ARG A 123 10.11 -0.88 -1.20
CA ARG A 123 9.36 -1.10 0.03
C ARG A 123 7.87 -1.29 -0.26
N SER A 124 7.28 -0.48 -1.14
CA SER A 124 5.91 -0.68 -1.62
C SER A 124 5.71 -2.02 -2.31
N ILE A 125 6.64 -2.46 -3.14
CA ILE A 125 6.57 -3.79 -3.80
C ILE A 125 6.56 -4.88 -2.72
N ARG A 126 7.50 -4.83 -1.77
CA ARG A 126 7.56 -5.78 -0.66
C ARG A 126 6.28 -5.79 0.16
N TYR A 127 5.73 -4.63 0.51
CA TYR A 127 4.45 -4.55 1.22
C TYR A 127 3.32 -5.22 0.43
N SER A 128 3.27 -5.03 -0.90
CA SER A 128 2.25 -5.64 -1.73
C SER A 128 2.34 -7.17 -1.79
N LEU A 129 3.56 -7.72 -1.76
CA LEU A 129 3.83 -9.15 -1.89
C LEU A 129 3.88 -9.91 -0.56
N GLU A 130 4.16 -9.19 0.52
CA GLU A 130 4.47 -9.80 1.82
C GLU A 130 3.39 -9.50 2.87
N ILE A 131 2.42 -8.61 2.61
CA ILE A 131 1.31 -8.29 3.52
C ILE A 131 -0.04 -8.53 2.83
N ASP A 132 -0.67 -9.67 3.15
CA ASP A 132 -1.94 -10.09 2.54
C ASP A 132 -3.10 -9.11 2.75
N SER A 133 -3.05 -8.32 3.83
CA SER A 133 -4.10 -7.37 4.18
C SER A 133 -4.03 -6.06 3.38
N VAL A 134 -3.06 -5.88 2.48
CA VAL A 134 -2.99 -4.68 1.64
C VAL A 134 -4.14 -4.67 0.63
N TYR A 135 -4.93 -3.59 0.64
CA TYR A 135 -5.92 -3.30 -0.40
C TYR A 135 -5.29 -2.49 -1.54
N LYS A 136 -4.53 -1.47 -1.17
CA LYS A 136 -3.95 -0.49 -2.08
C LYS A 136 -2.69 0.09 -1.45
N ILE A 137 -1.72 0.39 -2.29
CA ILE A 137 -0.54 1.18 -1.91
C ILE A 137 -0.50 2.41 -2.82
N ILE A 138 -0.33 3.57 -2.20
CA ILE A 138 -0.11 4.83 -2.88
C ILE A 138 1.39 5.10 -2.79
N VAL A 139 2.05 5.12 -3.94
CA VAL A 139 3.51 5.23 -4.04
C VAL A 139 3.84 6.58 -4.66
N ASN A 140 4.57 7.41 -3.94
CA ASN A 140 4.89 8.76 -4.35
C ASN A 140 6.39 9.01 -4.30
N ASP A 141 6.87 9.82 -5.23
CA ASP A 141 8.18 10.46 -5.16
C ASP A 141 8.13 11.80 -5.87
N MET A 142 8.99 12.73 -5.46
CA MET A 142 9.09 14.06 -6.08
C MET A 142 9.90 14.02 -7.39
N GLN A 143 10.84 13.08 -7.52
CA GLN A 143 11.74 13.01 -8.67
C GLN A 143 11.06 12.31 -9.86
N PRO A 144 11.01 12.93 -11.06
CA PRO A 144 10.42 12.28 -12.24
C PRO A 144 11.02 10.92 -12.58
N HIS A 145 12.34 10.75 -12.40
CA HIS A 145 13.02 9.47 -12.62
C HIS A 145 12.61 8.39 -11.61
N ALA A 146 12.33 8.77 -10.35
CA ALA A 146 11.79 7.85 -9.35
C ALA A 146 10.37 7.42 -9.73
N VAL A 147 9.52 8.36 -10.16
CA VAL A 147 8.17 8.04 -10.66
C VAL A 147 8.21 7.06 -11.83
N LYS A 148 9.12 7.25 -12.80
CA LYS A 148 9.36 6.30 -13.90
C LYS A 148 9.83 4.93 -13.41
N THR A 149 10.70 4.89 -12.41
CA THR A 149 11.20 3.64 -11.81
C THR A 149 10.10 2.90 -11.05
N ILE A 150 9.27 3.61 -10.29
CA ILE A 150 8.10 3.05 -9.61
C ILE A 150 7.15 2.45 -10.65
N LEU A 151 6.90 3.18 -11.75
CA LEU A 151 6.08 2.73 -12.87
C LEU A 151 6.63 1.47 -13.53
N LEU A 152 7.93 1.42 -13.81
CA LEU A 152 8.57 0.26 -14.40
C LEU A 152 8.33 -1.01 -13.56
N ASN A 153 8.33 -0.87 -12.25
CA ASN A 153 8.20 -1.96 -11.28
C ASN A 153 6.77 -2.18 -10.79
N SER A 154 5.81 -1.44 -11.36
CA SER A 154 4.39 -1.49 -10.97
C SER A 154 3.56 -2.53 -11.73
N ILE A 155 4.20 -3.26 -12.65
CA ILE A 155 3.59 -4.04 -13.72
C ILE A 155 3.54 -5.52 -13.34
#